data_AF-A0A940UHG9-F1
#
_entry.id   AF-A0A940UHG9-F1
#
_cell.length_a   1.000
_cell.length_b   1.000
_cell.length_c   1.000
_cell.angle_alpha   90.00
_cell.angle_beta   90.00
_cell.angle_gamma   90.00
#
_symmetry.space_group_name_H-M   'P 1'
#
loop_
_entity.id
_entity.type
_entity.pdbx_description
1 polymer ?
#
loop_
_entity_poly.entity_id
_entity_poly.type
_entity_poly.pdbx_seq_one_letter_code
_entity_poly.pdbx_strand_id
1 'polypeptide(L)'
;MICEKCGENVQNVVCTACGETILRLGSYCYKCGGGIEAPSAGSVEENDDPDFSSRVLCSDGNCIGVINKEGICKVCGKPYSPDA
;
A
#
# COMPACT_ATOMS: atom_id res chain seq x y z
N MET A 1 -3.56 17.46 18.14
CA MET A 1 -2.10 17.53 18.32
C MET A 1 -1.44 17.51 16.94
N ILE A 2 -0.36 18.25 16.72
CA ILE A 2 0.29 18.32 15.40
C ILE A 2 1.46 17.34 15.39
N CYS A 3 1.60 16.53 14.34
CA CYS A 3 2.73 15.63 14.18
C CYS A 3 3.98 16.40 13.71
N GLU A 4 5.09 16.32 14.43
CA GLU A 4 6.33 17.04 14.08
C GLU A 4 7.05 16.47 12.84
N LYS A 5 6.66 15.28 12.37
CA LYS A 5 7.26 14.62 11.20
C LYS A 5 6.55 14.97 9.89
N CYS A 6 5.22 15.06 9.92
CA CYS A 6 4.42 15.31 8.72
C CYS A 6 3.57 16.58 8.78
N GLY A 7 3.47 17.26 9.93
CA GLY A 7 2.68 18.49 10.10
C GLY A 7 1.17 18.29 10.19
N GLU A 8 0.67 17.06 10.05
CA GLU A 8 -0.76 16.76 10.08
C GLU A 8 -1.38 16.96 11.47
N ASN A 9 -2.62 17.45 11.52
CA ASN A 9 -3.40 17.57 12.75
C ASN A 9 -4.06 16.24 13.13
N VAL A 10 -3.53 15.60 14.16
CA VAL A 10 -4.10 14.37 14.71
C VAL A 10 -5.14 14.72 15.78
N GLN A 11 -6.38 14.27 15.57
CA GLN A 11 -7.51 14.48 16.48
C GLN A 11 -8.00 13.14 17.03
N ASN A 12 -8.56 13.15 18.25
CA ASN A 12 -9.29 12.00 18.77
C ASN A 12 -10.70 11.98 18.17
N VAL A 13 -11.17 10.80 17.81
CA VAL A 13 -12.52 10.56 17.28
C VAL A 13 -13.07 9.27 17.89
N VAL A 14 -14.38 9.25 18.15
CA VAL A 14 -15.07 8.04 18.58
C VAL A 14 -15.44 7.22 17.34
N CYS A 15 -14.96 5.99 17.28
CA CYS A 15 -15.30 5.07 16.21
C CYS A 15 -16.78 4.70 16.30
N THR A 16 -17.56 4.97 15.25
CA THR A 16 -18.99 4.64 15.20
C THR A 16 -19.26 3.13 15.10
N ALA A 17 -18.29 2.34 14.66
CA ALA A 17 -18.42 0.89 14.52
C ALA A 17 -18.18 0.11 15.83
N CYS A 18 -17.23 0.56 16.67
CA CYS A 18 -16.87 -0.16 17.90
C CYS A 18 -16.97 0.67 19.19
N GLY A 19 -17.28 1.96 19.10
CA GLY A 19 -17.46 2.87 20.25
C GLY A 19 -16.17 3.34 20.92
N GLU A 20 -15.00 2.90 20.45
CA GLU A 20 -13.72 3.26 21.05
C GLU A 20 -13.27 4.68 20.68
N THR A 21 -12.61 5.38 21.61
CA THR A 21 -11.93 6.64 21.31
C THR A 21 -10.55 6.36 20.73
N ILE A 22 -10.33 6.79 19.50
CA ILE A 22 -9.10 6.52 18.74
C ILE A 22 -8.50 7.79 18.15
N LEU A 23 -7.20 7.76 17.86
CA LEU A 23 -6.53 8.81 17.09
C LEU A 23 -6.86 8.66 15.59
N ARG A 24 -7.25 9.77 14.95
CA ARG A 24 -7.54 9.84 13.52
C ARG A 24 -6.24 9.89 12.71
N LEU A 25 -5.62 8.72 12.57
CA LEU A 25 -4.38 8.54 11.80
C LEU A 25 -4.63 8.23 10.32
N GLY A 26 -5.87 7.92 9.93
CA GLY A 26 -6.25 7.58 8.56
C GLY A 26 -7.76 7.35 8.41
N SER A 27 -8.17 6.71 7.31
CA SER A 27 -9.58 6.48 6.97
C SER A 27 -10.25 5.32 7.72
N TYR A 28 -9.51 4.57 8.53
CA TYR A 28 -10.00 3.37 9.20
C TYR A 28 -9.59 3.32 10.67
N CYS A 29 -10.44 2.70 11.48
CA CYS A 29 -10.18 2.46 12.89
C CYS A 29 -9.10 1.39 13.07
N TYR A 30 -7.95 1.76 13.63
CA TYR A 30 -6.85 0.83 13.87
C TYR A 30 -7.21 -0.29 14.87
N LYS A 31 -8.35 -0.20 15.57
CA LYS A 31 -8.81 -1.21 16.52
C LYS A 31 -9.78 -2.23 15.92
N CYS A 32 -10.67 -1.82 15.02
CA CYS A 32 -11.72 -2.70 14.49
C CYS A 32 -11.82 -2.75 12.95
N GLY A 33 -11.09 -1.90 12.24
CA GLY A 33 -11.14 -1.79 10.77
C GLY A 33 -12.34 -1.02 10.21
N GLY A 34 -13.27 -0.55 11.04
CA GLY A 34 -14.40 0.28 10.58
C GLY A 34 -13.94 1.60 9.97
N GLY A 35 -14.60 2.03 8.88
CA GLY A 35 -14.30 3.30 8.21
C GLY A 35 -14.60 4.51 9.10
N ILE A 36 -13.73 5.52 9.05
CA ILE A 36 -13.87 6.80 9.74
C ILE A 36 -13.82 7.87 8.65
N GLU A 37 -14.98 8.44 8.32
CA GLU A 37 -15.20 9.30 7.14
C GLU A 37 -14.23 10.49 7.07
N ALA A 38 -13.11 10.35 6.36
CA ALA A 38 -12.15 11.41 6.08
C ALA A 38 -12.83 12.59 5.37
N PRO A 39 -12.57 13.86 5.75
CA PRO A 39 -12.93 14.97 4.88
C PRO A 39 -12.25 14.75 3.54
N SER A 40 -13.03 14.78 2.46
CA SER A 40 -12.63 14.47 1.10
C SER A 40 -11.45 15.34 0.64
N ALA A 41 -10.23 14.86 0.87
CA ALA A 41 -9.02 15.40 0.28
C ALA A 41 -8.81 14.70 -1.06
N GLY A 42 -9.25 15.38 -2.12
CA GLY A 42 -8.74 15.26 -3.49
C GLY A 42 -8.78 13.87 -4.10
N SER A 43 -9.74 13.65 -4.98
CA SER A 43 -9.59 12.71 -6.09
C SER A 43 -8.36 13.07 -6.91
N VAL A 44 -7.24 12.40 -6.63
CA VAL A 44 -6.13 12.31 -7.57
C VAL A 44 -6.59 11.34 -8.66
N GLU A 45 -7.23 11.90 -9.68
CA GLU A 45 -7.25 11.27 -10.99
C GLU A 45 -5.83 11.36 -11.55
N GLU A 46 -5.07 10.29 -11.45
CA GLU A 46 -3.96 10.08 -12.38
C GLU A 46 -3.86 8.59 -12.70
N ASN A 47 -4.26 8.30 -13.94
CA ASN A 47 -4.08 7.03 -14.61
C ASN A 47 -2.57 6.76 -14.74
N ASP A 48 -2.01 6.10 -13.75
CA ASP A 48 -0.89 5.18 -13.95
C ASP A 48 -1.21 3.99 -13.04
N ASP A 49 -2.20 3.19 -13.41
CA ASP A 49 -2.33 1.85 -12.85
C ASP A 49 -1.05 1.14 -13.29
N PRO A 50 -0.07 0.92 -12.39
CA PRO A 50 1.13 0.24 -12.79
C PRO A 50 0.73 -1.23 -12.78
N ASP A 51 0.10 -1.69 -13.86
CA ASP A 51 -0.53 -2.99 -14.05
C ASP A 51 0.19 -4.08 -13.23
N PHE A 52 -0.23 -4.23 -11.97
CA PHE A 52 0.48 -5.09 -11.02
C PHE A 52 0.30 -6.55 -11.42
N SER A 53 -0.72 -6.82 -12.24
CA SER A 53 -1.00 -8.09 -12.91
C SER A 53 0.15 -8.54 -13.81
N SER A 54 0.88 -7.61 -14.42
CA SER A 54 2.01 -7.92 -15.31
C SER A 54 3.33 -8.21 -14.58
N ARG A 55 3.38 -8.14 -13.24
CA ARG A 55 4.62 -8.33 -12.48
C ARG A 55 4.90 -9.81 -12.20
N VAL A 56 5.84 -10.38 -12.94
CA VAL A 56 6.29 -11.77 -12.78
C VAL A 56 7.45 -11.88 -11.78
N LEU A 57 7.31 -12.74 -10.76
CA LEU A 57 8.37 -13.05 -9.81
C LEU A 57 9.49 -13.87 -10.46
N CYS A 58 10.72 -13.72 -9.96
CA CYS A 58 11.84 -14.54 -10.41
C CYS A 58 11.59 -16.04 -10.16
N SER A 59 11.92 -16.90 -11.12
CA SER A 59 11.74 -18.35 -11.02
C SER A 59 12.64 -19.04 -9.98
N ASP A 60 13.62 -18.33 -9.42
CA ASP A 60 14.70 -18.91 -8.61
C ASP A 60 14.27 -19.27 -7.17
N GLY A 61 13.01 -19.02 -6.79
CA GLY A 61 12.38 -19.36 -5.49
C GLY A 61 12.95 -18.63 -4.26
N ASN A 62 14.25 -18.36 -4.25
CA ASN A 62 15.01 -17.65 -3.21
C ASN A 62 15.30 -16.20 -3.58
N CYS A 63 15.01 -15.77 -4.82
CA CYS A 63 15.23 -14.41 -5.28
C CYS A 63 13.95 -13.57 -5.11
N ILE A 64 14.05 -12.41 -4.43
CA ILE A 64 12.95 -11.44 -4.26
C ILE A 64 12.70 -10.55 -5.49
N GLY A 65 13.43 -10.81 -6.57
CA GLY A 65 13.41 -9.98 -7.77
C GLY A 65 12.20 -10.24 -8.66
N VAL A 66 12.00 -9.33 -9.62
CA VAL A 66 10.96 -9.46 -10.65
C VAL A 66 11.56 -9.35 -12.04
N ILE A 67 10.85 -9.95 -12.99
CA ILE A 67 11.26 -10.06 -14.37
C ILE A 67 11.00 -8.75 -15.12
N ASN A 68 12.01 -8.31 -15.89
CA ASN A 68 11.89 -7.17 -16.81
C ASN A 68 11.14 -7.54 -18.08
N LYS A 69 10.84 -6.54 -18.91
CA LYS A 69 10.31 -6.73 -20.28
C LYS A 69 11.21 -7.62 -21.16
N GLU A 70 12.51 -7.67 -20.86
CA GLU A 70 13.50 -8.52 -21.55
C GLU A 70 13.53 -9.97 -21.03
N GLY A 71 12.70 -10.33 -20.05
CA GLY A 71 12.68 -11.68 -19.50
C GLY A 71 13.80 -11.96 -18.49
N ILE A 72 14.53 -10.94 -18.02
CA ILE A 72 15.64 -11.09 -17.05
C ILE A 72 15.23 -10.53 -15.68
N CYS A 73 15.62 -11.21 -14.61
CA CYS A 73 15.41 -10.73 -13.24
C CYS A 73 16.23 -9.46 -12.94
N LYS A 74 15.58 -8.40 -12.43
CA LYS A 74 16.21 -7.12 -12.04
C LYS A 74 17.26 -7.22 -10.92
N VAL A 75 17.27 -8.32 -10.17
CA VAL A 75 18.12 -8.47 -8.96
C VAL A 75 19.26 -9.45 -9.19
N CYS A 76 18.96 -10.68 -9.61
CA CYS A 76 19.98 -11.72 -9.79
C CYS A 76 20.49 -11.86 -11.23
N GLY A 77 19.87 -11.19 -12.21
CA GLY A 77 20.26 -11.25 -13.62
C GLY A 77 19.97 -12.58 -14.32
N LYS A 78 19.31 -13.53 -13.65
CA LYS A 78 18.93 -14.81 -14.26
C LYS A 78 17.77 -14.62 -15.26
N PRO A 79 17.78 -15.35 -16.39
CA PRO A 79 16.63 -15.39 -17.28
C PRO A 79 15.43 -16.04 -16.59
N TYR A 80 14.23 -15.59 -16.97
CA TYR A 80 12.98 -16.19 -16.57
C TYR A 80 12.82 -17.53 -17.27
N SER A 81 13.00 -18.60 -16.51
CA SER A 81 12.63 -19.95 -16.91
C SER A 81 11.47 -20.36 -16.02
N PRO A 82 10.20 -20.20 -16.43
CA PRO A 82 9.12 -20.87 -15.72
C PRO A 82 9.44 -22.36 -15.84
N ASP A 83 9.64 -23.03 -14.70
CA ASP A 83 9.88 -24.47 -14.67
C ASP A 83 8.74 -25.18 -15.42
N ALA A 84 9.10 -26.20 -16.21
CA ALA A 84 8.23 -26.94 -17.12
C ALA A 84 7.22 -27.85 -16.40
#